data_AF-A0A973IEJ3-F1
#
_entry.id   AF-A0A973IEJ3-F1
#
_cell.length_a   1.000
_cell.length_b   1.000
_cell.length_c   1.000
_cell.angle_alpha   90.00
_cell.angle_beta   90.00
_cell.angle_gamma   90.00
#
_symmetry.space_group_name_H-M   'P 1'
#
loop_
_entity.id
_entity.type
_entity.pdbx_description
1 polymer ?
#
loop_
_entity_poly.entity_id
_entity_poly.type
_entity_poly.pdbx_seq_one_letter_code
_entity_poly.pdbx_strand_id
1 'polypeptide(L)'
;MTMSILPTILSVGLLGLLLAKYTPVFEWLGLLFYPLIALFGLEEARELSQAVASGMAEMFLPALLMADASLPARFAAGVVSVSTILFFSASIPCIMSTQIPLSVGKILVIWFQRTFLSVALAVPAGYLVAAWVS
;
A
#
# COMPACT_ATOMS: atom_id res chain seq x y z
N MET A 1 0.20 -25.38 8.46
CA MET A 1 -0.23 -24.10 7.88
C MET A 1 0.82 -23.00 8.05
N THR A 2 1.40 -22.79 9.24
CA THR A 2 2.44 -21.75 9.43
C THR A 2 3.73 -21.97 8.64
N MET A 3 4.27 -23.20 8.63
CA MET A 3 5.49 -23.58 7.89
C MET A 3 5.34 -23.52 6.36
N SER A 4 4.10 -23.52 5.83
CA SER A 4 3.83 -23.45 4.38
C SER A 4 3.59 -22.03 3.88
N ILE A 5 3.28 -21.09 4.77
CA ILE A 5 2.93 -19.70 4.41
C ILE A 5 4.11 -18.76 4.66
N LEU A 6 4.90 -19.01 5.71
CA LEU A 6 6.03 -18.15 6.08
C LEU A 6 7.06 -17.96 4.93
N PRO A 7 7.50 -19.01 4.19
CA PRO A 7 8.43 -18.83 3.08
C PRO A 7 7.86 -17.97 1.96
N THR A 8 6.55 -18.10 1.69
CA THR A 8 5.85 -17.32 0.66
C THR A 8 5.76 -15.85 1.05
N ILE A 9 5.40 -15.55 2.31
CA ILE A 9 5.35 -14.18 2.82
C ILE A 9 6.73 -13.51 2.68
N LEU A 10 7.78 -14.18 3.15
CA LEU A 10 9.14 -13.65 3.09
C LEU A 10 9.63 -13.47 1.66
N SER A 11 9.34 -14.43 0.77
CA SER A 11 9.76 -14.37 -0.63
C SER A 11 9.07 -13.23 -1.39
N VAL A 12 7.74 -13.11 -1.26
CA VAL A 12 6.97 -12.05 -1.92
C VAL A 12 7.31 -10.68 -1.32
N GLY A 13 7.47 -10.59 0.00
CA GLY A 13 7.90 -9.37 0.68
C GLY A 13 9.30 -8.90 0.25
N LEU A 14 10.28 -9.82 0.19
CA LEU A 14 11.63 -9.51 -0.28
C LEU A 14 11.63 -9.08 -1.76
N LEU A 15 10.94 -9.81 -2.64
CA LEU A 15 10.81 -9.43 -4.04
C LEU A 15 10.12 -8.07 -4.20
N GLY A 16 9.08 -7.80 -3.41
CA GLY A 16 8.41 -6.50 -3.36
C GLY A 16 9.36 -5.37 -2.98
N LEU A 17 10.20 -5.57 -1.96
CA LEU A 17 11.24 -4.60 -1.57
C LEU A 17 12.27 -4.37 -2.67
N LEU A 18 12.77 -5.43 -3.28
CA LEU A 18 13.75 -5.32 -4.37
C LEU A 18 13.17 -4.56 -5.56
N LEU A 19 11.93 -4.86 -5.94
CA LEU A 19 11.23 -4.13 -7.00
C LEU A 19 11.00 -2.67 -6.61
N ALA A 20 10.61 -2.38 -5.36
CA ALA A 20 10.41 -1.01 -4.88
C ALA A 20 11.69 -0.19 -4.84
N LYS A 21 12.83 -0.82 -4.54
CA LYS A 21 14.11 -0.12 -4.36
C LYS A 21 14.93 0.01 -5.65
N TYR A 22 14.87 -0.98 -6.52
CA TYR A 22 15.77 -1.09 -7.68
C TYR A 22 15.07 -0.96 -9.04
N THR A 23 13.74 -0.87 -9.08
CA THR A 23 13.00 -0.77 -10.35
C THR A 23 11.90 0.30 -10.29
N PRO A 24 11.47 0.87 -11.43
CA PRO A 24 10.41 1.87 -11.47
C PRO A 24 8.99 1.26 -11.41
N VAL A 25 8.84 -0.04 -11.11
CA VAL A 25 7.55 -0.74 -11.16
C VAL A 25 6.52 -0.09 -10.24
N PHE A 26 6.88 0.15 -8.98
CA PHE A 26 5.97 0.79 -8.03
C PHE A 26 5.85 2.30 -8.22
N GLU A 27 6.81 2.92 -8.89
CA GLU A 27 6.69 4.32 -9.31
C GLU A 27 5.59 4.46 -10.35
N TRP A 28 5.57 3.60 -11.38
CA TRP A 28 4.53 3.57 -12.40
C TRP A 28 3.15 3.22 -11.83
N LEU A 29 3.08 2.25 -10.92
CA LEU A 29 1.83 1.93 -10.22
C LEU A 29 1.38 3.09 -9.30
N GLY A 30 2.33 3.78 -8.67
CA GLY A 30 2.08 4.93 -7.81
C GLY A 30 1.44 6.11 -8.55
N LEU A 31 1.69 6.26 -9.86
CA LEU A 31 1.04 7.28 -10.68
C LEU A 31 -0.49 7.21 -10.66
N LEU A 32 -1.06 6.04 -10.35
CA LEU A 32 -2.52 5.89 -10.19
C LEU A 32 -3.06 6.65 -8.97
N PHE A 33 -2.26 6.81 -7.92
CA PHE A 33 -2.64 7.47 -6.67
C PHE A 33 -2.03 8.87 -6.52
N TYR A 34 -0.96 9.17 -7.26
CA TYR A 34 -0.27 10.45 -7.20
C TYR A 34 -1.19 11.67 -7.38
N PRO A 35 -2.10 11.76 -8.38
CA PRO A 35 -2.95 12.94 -8.55
C PRO A 35 -3.83 13.23 -7.33
N LEU A 36 -4.32 12.17 -6.68
CA LEU A 36 -5.13 12.28 -5.46
C LEU A 36 -4.29 12.81 -4.29
N ILE A 37 -3.08 12.25 -4.10
CA ILE A 37 -2.20 12.63 -2.99
C ILE A 37 -1.67 14.06 -3.18
N ALA A 38 -1.27 14.41 -4.40
CA ALA A 38 -0.76 15.73 -4.76
C ALA A 38 -1.80 16.84 -4.53
N LEU A 39 -3.10 16.53 -4.65
CA LEU A 39 -4.18 17.49 -4.37
C LEU A 39 -4.16 17.99 -2.92
N PHE A 40 -3.66 17.18 -1.98
CA PHE A 40 -3.55 17.56 -0.57
C PHE A 40 -2.29 18.39 -0.26
N GLY A 41 -1.41 18.65 -1.24
CA GLY A 41 -0.23 19.49 -1.06
C GLY A 41 0.86 18.86 -0.18
N LEU A 42 0.93 17.53 -0.15
CA LEU A 42 1.92 16.79 0.63
C LEU A 42 3.28 16.81 -0.07
N GLU A 43 4.34 17.19 0.64
CA GLU A 43 5.69 17.33 0.06
C GLU A 43 6.19 16.00 -0.49
N GLU A 44 6.03 14.94 0.29
CA GLU A 44 6.38 13.56 -0.08
C GLU A 44 5.28 12.85 -0.91
N ALA A 45 4.50 13.58 -1.70
CA ALA A 45 3.37 13.01 -2.44
C ALA A 45 3.79 11.89 -3.40
N ARG A 46 4.97 12.03 -4.02
CA ARG A 46 5.49 11.04 -4.97
C ARG A 46 5.92 9.77 -4.24
N GLU A 47 6.67 9.93 -3.17
CA GLU A 47 7.16 8.86 -2.30
C GLU A 47 5.99 8.10 -1.69
N LEU A 48 4.99 8.83 -1.15
CA LEU A 48 3.78 8.24 -0.61
C LEU A 48 3.00 7.47 -1.68
N SER A 49 2.89 8.00 -2.91
CA SER A 49 2.18 7.33 -4.00
C SER A 49 2.83 6.00 -4.40
N GLN A 50 4.16 5.95 -4.45
CA GLN A 50 4.92 4.72 -4.68
C GLN A 50 4.77 3.76 -3.49
N ALA A 51 4.86 4.29 -2.27
CA ALA A 51 4.76 3.50 -1.04
C ALA A 51 3.38 2.80 -0.94
N VAL A 52 2.27 3.50 -1.17
CA VAL A 52 0.93 2.89 -1.13
C VAL A 52 0.74 1.84 -2.23
N ALA A 53 1.30 2.06 -3.42
CA ALA A 53 1.27 1.05 -4.49
C ALA A 53 2.07 -0.21 -4.12
N SER A 54 3.19 -0.06 -3.41
CA SER A 54 3.99 -1.18 -2.90
C SER A 54 3.24 -2.09 -1.93
N GLY A 55 2.18 -1.56 -1.29
CA GLY A 55 1.26 -2.32 -0.45
C GLY A 55 0.60 -3.51 -1.14
N MET A 56 0.54 -3.51 -2.48
CA MET A 56 0.06 -4.65 -3.27
C MET A 56 0.96 -5.89 -3.10
N ALA A 57 2.27 -5.71 -2.98
CA ALA A 57 3.18 -6.84 -2.77
C ALA A 57 3.09 -7.34 -1.33
N GLU A 58 3.17 -6.42 -0.36
CA GLU A 58 3.15 -6.73 1.06
C GLU A 58 2.60 -5.53 1.86
N MET A 59 1.75 -5.81 2.85
CA MET A 59 1.00 -4.79 3.60
C MET A 59 1.92 -3.85 4.39
N PHE A 60 3.10 -4.31 4.81
CA PHE A 60 4.02 -3.52 5.63
C PHE A 60 4.94 -2.59 4.84
N LEU A 61 5.04 -2.75 3.51
CA LEU A 61 5.94 -1.94 2.69
C LEU A 61 5.63 -0.44 2.69
N PRO A 62 4.36 0.02 2.61
CA PRO A 62 4.07 1.45 2.66
C PRO A 62 4.63 2.10 3.94
N ALA A 63 4.36 1.49 5.10
CA ALA A 63 4.85 2.00 6.38
C ALA A 63 6.38 1.94 6.51
N LEU A 64 7.02 0.88 5.98
CA LEU A 64 8.47 0.75 5.99
C LEU A 64 9.14 1.83 5.14
N LEU A 65 8.62 2.09 3.93
CA LEU A 65 9.20 3.06 2.99
C LEU A 65 9.00 4.50 3.45
N MET A 66 7.96 4.79 4.23
CA MET A 66 7.64 6.13 4.71
C MET A 66 8.13 6.39 6.14
N ALA A 67 8.91 5.49 6.75
CA ALA A 67 9.24 5.54 8.18
C ALA A 67 9.84 6.89 8.65
N ASP A 68 10.63 7.53 7.80
CA ASP A 68 11.34 8.79 8.07
C ASP A 68 10.67 10.05 7.48
N ALA A 69 9.46 9.92 6.90
CA ALA A 69 8.75 11.03 6.28
C ALA A 69 8.03 11.95 7.31
N SER A 70 7.38 13.00 6.82
CA SER A 70 6.52 13.86 7.63
C SER A 70 5.38 13.08 8.33
N LEU A 71 4.88 13.63 9.44
CA LEU A 71 3.82 12.98 10.23
C LEU A 71 2.55 12.67 9.39
N PRO A 72 2.01 13.58 8.54
CA PRO A 72 0.87 13.25 7.69
C PRO A 72 1.14 12.09 6.74
N ALA A 73 2.34 12.04 6.15
CA ALA A 73 2.74 11.01 5.19
C ALA A 73 2.91 9.64 5.87
N ARG A 74 3.60 9.62 7.02
CA ARG A 74 3.76 8.43 7.87
C ARG A 74 2.43 7.89 8.37
N PHE A 75 1.54 8.78 8.81
CA PHE A 75 0.20 8.42 9.25
C PHE A 75 -0.59 7.77 8.11
N ALA A 76 -0.61 8.41 6.94
CA ALA A 76 -1.32 7.89 5.78
C ALA A 76 -0.80 6.52 5.35
N ALA A 77 0.52 6.34 5.28
CA ALA A 77 1.15 5.07 4.97
C ALA A 77 0.75 3.95 5.95
N GLY A 78 0.76 4.24 7.25
CA GLY A 78 0.34 3.29 8.29
C GLY A 78 -1.12 2.89 8.19
N VAL A 79 -2.02 3.84 7.91
CA VAL A 79 -3.46 3.55 7.71
C VAL A 79 -3.67 2.72 6.46
N VAL A 80 -3.04 3.07 5.34
CA VAL A 80 -3.18 2.36 4.06
C VAL A 80 -2.66 0.91 4.17
N SER A 81 -1.56 0.71 4.90
CA SER A 81 -1.00 -0.62 5.19
C SER A 81 -2.03 -1.59 5.78
N VAL A 82 -2.90 -1.13 6.69
CA VAL A 82 -3.89 -2.00 7.34
C VAL A 82 -5.19 -2.08 6.54
N SER A 83 -5.66 -0.93 6.06
CA SER A 83 -6.99 -0.76 5.46
C SER A 83 -7.14 -1.36 4.05
N THR A 84 -6.04 -1.54 3.32
CA THR A 84 -6.07 -2.08 1.95
C THR A 84 -6.47 -3.57 1.94
N ILE A 85 -5.99 -4.36 2.91
CA ILE A 85 -6.27 -5.80 3.15
C ILE A 85 -5.88 -6.74 1.99
N LEU A 86 -5.77 -6.28 0.75
CA LEU A 86 -5.46 -7.07 -0.45
C LEU A 86 -3.99 -6.94 -0.84
N PHE A 87 -3.25 -8.04 -0.78
CA PHE A 87 -1.83 -8.11 -1.13
C PHE A 87 -1.42 -9.53 -1.52
N PHE A 88 -0.37 -9.66 -2.33
CA PHE A 88 0.05 -10.93 -2.92
C PHE A 88 0.75 -11.88 -1.96
N SER A 89 1.31 -11.40 -0.86
CA SER A 89 2.03 -12.25 0.09
C SER A 89 1.10 -13.13 0.95
N ALA A 90 -0.19 -12.82 1.08
CA ALA A 90 -1.16 -13.67 1.78
C ALA A 90 -2.61 -13.60 1.27
N SER A 91 -3.27 -12.44 1.36
CA SER A 91 -4.74 -12.39 1.23
C SER A 91 -5.25 -12.73 -0.17
N ILE A 92 -4.55 -12.32 -1.23
CA ILE A 92 -4.94 -12.64 -2.62
C ILE A 92 -4.83 -14.16 -2.89
N PRO A 93 -3.70 -14.84 -2.64
CA PRO A 93 -3.61 -16.30 -2.75
C PRO A 93 -4.66 -17.05 -1.91
N CYS A 94 -4.95 -16.56 -0.70
CA CYS A 94 -5.97 -17.15 0.16
C CYS A 94 -7.37 -17.05 -0.47
N ILE A 95 -7.73 -15.93 -1.10
CA ILE A 95 -9.02 -15.79 -1.80
C ILE A 95 -9.05 -16.73 -3.01
N MET A 96 -7.95 -16.82 -3.77
CA MET A 96 -7.85 -17.66 -4.96
C MET A 96 -7.95 -19.17 -4.66
N SER A 97 -7.65 -19.61 -3.44
CA SER A 97 -7.78 -21.01 -3.04
C SER A 97 -9.21 -21.39 -2.62
N THR A 98 -10.12 -20.41 -2.51
CA THR A 98 -11.53 -20.65 -2.16
C THR A 98 -12.40 -20.84 -3.40
N GLN A 99 -13.64 -21.31 -3.20
CA GLN A 99 -14.66 -21.44 -4.23
C GLN A 99 -15.30 -20.09 -4.66
N ILE A 100 -14.72 -18.97 -4.23
CA ILE A 100 -15.23 -17.64 -4.56
C ILE A 100 -14.86 -17.33 -6.03
N PRO A 101 -15.84 -17.03 -6.91
CA PRO A 101 -15.59 -16.82 -8.35
C PRO A 101 -15.05 -15.41 -8.66
N LEU A 102 -13.95 -15.02 -7.99
CA LEU A 102 -13.25 -13.77 -8.24
C LEU A 102 -12.00 -14.03 -9.09
N SER A 103 -11.96 -13.43 -10.27
CA SER A 103 -10.74 -13.42 -11.10
C SER A 103 -9.71 -12.46 -10.53
N VAL A 104 -8.42 -12.71 -10.80
CA VAL A 104 -7.31 -11.84 -10.36
C VAL A 104 -7.54 -10.39 -10.80
N GLY A 105 -8.02 -10.17 -12.03
CA GLY A 105 -8.35 -8.83 -12.52
C GLY A 105 -9.41 -8.11 -11.66
N LYS A 106 -10.46 -8.81 -11.21
CA LYS A 106 -11.46 -8.22 -10.29
C LYS A 106 -10.85 -7.87 -8.94
N ILE A 107 -9.98 -8.74 -8.41
CA ILE A 107 -9.29 -8.49 -7.15
C ILE A 107 -8.41 -7.23 -7.27
N LEU A 108 -7.70 -7.04 -8.38
CA LEU A 108 -6.88 -5.85 -8.63
C LEU A 108 -7.73 -4.56 -8.73
N VAL A 109 -8.91 -4.62 -9.33
CA VAL A 109 -9.84 -3.48 -9.36
C VAL A 109 -10.32 -3.14 -7.95
N ILE A 110 -10.69 -4.15 -7.15
CA ILE A 110 -11.11 -3.95 -5.75
C ILE A 110 -9.95 -3.39 -4.93
N TRP A 111 -8.74 -3.92 -5.11
CA TRP A 111 -7.54 -3.38 -4.47
C TRP A 111 -7.36 -1.89 -4.80
N PHE A 112 -7.43 -1.52 -6.08
CA PHE A 112 -7.27 -0.12 -6.48
C PHE A 112 -8.32 0.78 -5.81
N GLN A 113 -9.59 0.41 -5.86
CA GLN A 113 -10.68 1.17 -5.24
C GLN A 113 -10.47 1.32 -3.73
N ARG A 114 -10.09 0.24 -3.05
CA ARG A 114 -9.85 0.26 -1.59
C ARG A 114 -8.65 1.11 -1.22
N THR A 115 -7.54 0.99 -1.94
CA THR A 115 -6.34 1.80 -1.72
C THR A 115 -6.64 3.27 -1.99
N PHE A 116 -7.36 3.57 -3.09
CA PHE A 116 -7.74 4.94 -3.45
C PHE A 116 -8.61 5.59 -2.36
N LEU A 117 -9.67 4.90 -1.92
CA LEU A 117 -10.53 5.40 -0.84
C LEU A 117 -9.78 5.53 0.47
N SER A 118 -8.89 4.59 0.78
CA SER A 118 -8.08 4.65 1.98
C SER A 118 -7.16 5.88 1.97
N VAL A 119 -6.45 6.13 0.88
CA VAL A 119 -5.60 7.32 0.70
C VAL A 119 -6.42 8.60 0.83
N ALA A 120 -7.59 8.66 0.17
CA ALA A 120 -8.47 9.83 0.20
C ALA A 120 -8.93 10.20 1.63
N LEU A 121 -9.03 9.22 2.52
CA LEU A 121 -9.39 9.44 3.93
C LEU A 121 -8.16 9.63 4.82
N ALA A 122 -7.08 8.90 4.56
CA ALA A 122 -5.92 8.82 5.43
C ALA A 122 -5.03 10.06 5.35
N VAL A 123 -4.83 10.63 4.17
CA VAL A 123 -4.03 11.86 3.98
C VAL A 123 -4.63 13.06 4.72
N PRO A 124 -5.92 13.44 4.53
CA PRO A 124 -6.50 14.54 5.28
C PRO A 124 -6.59 14.25 6.78
N ALA A 125 -6.87 13.01 7.18
CA ALA A 125 -6.82 12.62 8.59
C ALA A 125 -5.40 12.80 9.18
N GLY A 126 -4.35 12.50 8.42
CA GLY A 126 -2.96 12.73 8.81
C GLY A 126 -2.66 14.21 9.06
N TYR A 127 -3.17 15.10 8.22
CA TYR A 127 -3.08 16.55 8.45
C TYR A 127 -3.84 17.00 9.70
N LEU A 128 -5.03 16.46 9.92
CA LEU A 128 -5.81 16.76 11.14
C LEU A 128 -5.03 16.30 12.39
N VAL A 129 -4.49 15.09 12.38
CA VAL A 129 -3.68 14.58 13.50
C VAL A 129 -2.44 15.44 13.71
N ALA A 130 -1.76 15.85 12.64
CA ALA A 130 -0.59 16.72 12.75
C ALA A 130 -0.95 18.07 13.39
N ALA A 131 -2.06 18.69 12.99
CA ALA A 131 -2.54 19.95 13.57
C ALA A 131 -2.97 19.83 15.05
N TRP A 132 -3.34 18.64 15.51
CA TRP A 132 -3.72 18.39 16.91
C TRP A 132 -2.52 18.11 17.83
N VAL A 133 -1.40 17.64 17.27
CA VAL A 133 -0.22 17.23 18.03
C VAL A 133 0.89 18.29 18.02
N SER A 134 0.86 19.22 17.05
CA SER A 134 1.73 20.41 16.96
C SER A 134 1.28 21.55 17.85
#